data_AF-A0A0C2D4G2-F1
#
_entry.id   AF-A0A0C2D4G2-F1
#
_cell.length_a   1.000
_cell.length_b   1.000
_cell.length_c   1.000
_cell.angle_alpha   90.00
_cell.angle_beta   90.00
_cell.angle_gamma   90.00
#
_symmetry.space_group_name_H-M   'P 1'
#
loop_
_entity.id
_entity.type
_entity.pdbx_description
1 polymer ?
#
loop_
_entity_poly.entity_id
_entity_poly.type
_entity_poly.pdbx_seq_one_letter_code
_entity_poly.pdbx_strand_id
1 'polypeptide(L)'
;MKIFGIFDAVPVFCLYTAYQTYQFCTPKPDKWRPRRKLLTPTFHYEILKDFVEVYNRHGRTLLGKFLKHAENGQYEDIFHSVTLCTLDVICEAALGICIEAQRNPHSPYLEAVFR
;
A
#
# COMPACT_ATOMS: atom_id res chain seq x y z
N MET A 1 6.42 -12.58 16.64
CA MET A 1 6.62 -11.49 15.67
C MET A 1 7.23 -12.06 14.38
N LYS A 2 6.46 -12.89 13.67
CA LYS A 2 6.84 -13.55 12.41
C LYS A 2 6.16 -12.80 11.26
N ILE A 3 6.68 -11.63 10.90
CA ILE A 3 6.21 -10.90 9.69
C ILE A 3 7.21 -11.11 8.53
N PHE A 4 8.47 -11.43 8.83
CA PHE A 4 9.48 -11.76 7.82
C PHE A 4 9.21 -13.07 7.06
N GLY A 5 8.51 -14.03 7.67
CA GLY A 5 8.21 -15.33 7.05
C GLY A 5 7.25 -15.26 5.86
N ILE A 6 6.47 -14.18 5.71
CA ILE A 6 5.59 -14.00 4.54
C ILE A 6 6.41 -13.66 3.28
N PHE A 7 7.53 -12.96 3.44
CA PHE A 7 8.41 -12.61 2.32
C PHE A 7 9.34 -13.75 1.88
N ASP A 8 9.52 -14.78 2.70
CA ASP A 8 10.29 -15.99 2.38
C ASP A 8 9.41 -17.20 2.00
N ALA A 9 8.08 -17.14 2.20
CA ALA A 9 7.15 -18.22 1.86
C ALA A 9 6.55 -18.12 0.43
N VAL A 10 6.80 -17.02 -0.28
CA VAL A 10 6.45 -16.87 -1.70
C VAL A 10 7.07 -17.94 -2.64
N PRO A 11 8.20 -18.63 -2.36
CA PRO A 11 8.71 -19.66 -3.27
C PRO A 11 7.78 -20.86 -3.40
N VAL A 12 7.02 -21.22 -2.36
CA VAL A 12 6.22 -22.46 -2.36
C VAL A 12 4.84 -22.22 -2.96
N PHE A 13 4.22 -21.06 -2.71
CA PHE A 13 2.94 -20.71 -3.32
C PHE A 13 3.07 -20.36 -4.81
N CYS A 14 4.23 -19.85 -5.24
CA CYS A 14 4.52 -19.61 -6.67
C CYS A 14 4.73 -20.90 -7.47
N LEU A 15 5.14 -22.02 -6.89
CA LEU A 15 5.32 -23.25 -7.67
C LEU A 15 3.98 -23.88 -8.09
N TYR A 16 2.91 -23.68 -7.32
CA TYR A 16 1.61 -24.32 -7.60
C TYR A 16 0.73 -23.56 -8.59
N THR A 17 0.97 -22.25 -8.80
CA THR A 17 0.19 -21.41 -9.74
C THR A 17 1.00 -20.89 -10.93
N ALA A 18 2.28 -21.28 -11.08
CA ALA A 18 3.14 -20.81 -12.17
C ALA A 18 3.17 -21.70 -13.42
N TYR A 19 2.17 -22.55 -13.67
CA TYR A 19 2.19 -23.39 -14.87
C TYR A 19 1.61 -22.72 -16.13
N GLN A 20 0.97 -21.54 -16.09
CA GLN A 20 0.38 -20.99 -17.33
C GLN A 20 0.47 -19.49 -17.69
N THR A 21 0.89 -18.51 -16.87
CA THR A 21 0.77 -17.11 -17.36
C THR A 21 1.82 -16.05 -16.99
N TYR A 22 2.92 -16.35 -16.28
CA TYR A 22 3.82 -15.28 -15.82
C TYR A 22 5.32 -15.47 -16.13
N GLN A 23 5.64 -15.83 -17.36
CA GLN A 23 7.02 -15.74 -17.89
C GLN A 23 7.54 -14.28 -17.94
N PHE A 24 6.68 -13.26 -17.79
CA PHE A 24 7.04 -11.87 -18.11
C PHE A 24 7.23 -10.92 -16.90
N CYS A 25 6.77 -11.27 -15.69
CA CYS A 25 6.68 -10.29 -14.59
C CYS A 25 7.65 -10.52 -13.41
N THR A 26 8.52 -11.52 -13.46
CA THR A 26 9.52 -11.73 -12.38
C THR A 26 10.92 -11.32 -12.84
N PRO A 27 11.59 -10.38 -12.16
CA PRO A 27 13.01 -10.14 -12.41
C PRO A 27 13.79 -11.42 -12.10
N LYS A 28 14.76 -11.75 -12.97
CA LYS A 28 15.67 -12.90 -12.77
C LYS A 28 16.16 -12.94 -11.32
N PRO A 29 16.27 -14.13 -10.68
CA PRO A 29 16.60 -14.27 -9.27
C PRO A 29 17.89 -13.54 -8.86
N ASP A 30 18.84 -13.42 -9.79
CA ASP A 30 20.12 -12.70 -9.62
C ASP A 30 19.96 -11.19 -9.45
N LYS A 31 18.86 -10.60 -9.93
CA LYS A 31 18.54 -9.17 -9.79
C LYS A 31 17.59 -8.89 -8.62
N TRP A 32 16.68 -9.82 -8.30
CA TRP A 32 15.71 -9.68 -7.22
C TRP A 32 16.34 -9.77 -5.83
N ARG A 33 17.21 -10.79 -5.60
CA ARG A 33 17.81 -11.04 -4.29
C ARG A 33 18.67 -9.86 -3.79
N PRO A 34 19.55 -9.24 -4.61
CA PRO A 34 20.33 -8.09 -4.16
C PRO A 34 19.48 -6.85 -3.90
N ARG A 35 18.46 -6.61 -4.73
CA ARG A 35 17.55 -5.46 -4.57
C ARG A 35 16.71 -5.56 -3.31
N ARG A 36 16.19 -6.75 -2.98
CA ARG A 36 15.49 -6.95 -1.71
C ARG A 36 16.40 -6.73 -0.51
N LYS A 37 17.64 -7.23 -0.56
CA LYS A 37 18.61 -7.03 0.53
C LYS A 37 18.89 -5.54 0.81
N LEU A 38 18.82 -4.69 -0.21
CA LEU A 38 18.96 -3.24 -0.08
C LEU A 38 17.72 -2.56 0.51
N LEU A 39 16.52 -3.11 0.29
CA LEU A 39 15.24 -2.55 0.77
C LEU A 39 14.87 -3.02 2.19
N THR A 40 15.34 -4.20 2.61
CA THR A 40 15.09 -4.75 3.94
C THR A 40 15.47 -3.83 5.11
N PRO A 41 16.59 -3.08 5.11
CA PRO A 41 16.91 -2.18 6.22
C PRO A 41 15.91 -1.02 6.34
N THR A 42 15.15 -0.67 5.30
CA THR A 42 14.15 0.41 5.35
C THR A 42 12.89 0.02 6.14
N PHE A 43 12.68 -1.27 6.43
CA PHE A 43 11.54 -1.79 7.20
C PHE A 43 11.95 -2.28 8.60
N HIS A 44 13.01 -1.72 9.18
CA HIS A 44 13.34 -2.01 10.57
C HIS A 44 12.39 -1.25 11.52
N TYR A 45 12.21 -1.78 12.73
CA TYR A 45 11.18 -1.36 13.68
C TYR A 45 11.19 0.14 14.04
N GLU A 46 12.38 0.77 14.10
CA GLU A 46 12.47 2.21 14.41
C GLU A 46 11.83 3.07 13.31
N ILE A 47 12.08 2.78 12.03
CA ILE A 47 11.43 3.49 10.92
C ILE A 47 9.91 3.24 10.91
N LEU A 48 9.46 2.05 11.33
CA LEU A 48 8.03 1.77 11.41
C LEU A 48 7.30 2.66 12.42
N LYS A 49 7.98 3.16 13.47
CA LYS A 49 7.38 4.11 14.42
C LYS A 49 7.07 5.45 13.75
N ASP A 50 7.95 5.93 12.87
CA ASP A 50 7.76 7.19 12.16
C ASP A 50 6.55 7.12 11.21
N PHE A 51 6.27 5.94 10.65
CA PHE A 51 5.08 5.75 9.83
C PHE A 51 3.77 5.74 10.64
N VAL A 52 3.78 5.42 11.93
CA VAL A 52 2.57 5.47 12.80
C VAL A 52 1.94 6.84 12.79
N GLU A 53 2.74 7.90 12.76
CA GLU A 53 2.24 9.27 12.65
C GLU A 53 1.49 9.51 11.34
N VAL A 54 2.06 9.02 10.23
CA VAL A 54 1.47 9.11 8.88
C VAL A 54 0.14 8.34 8.81
N TYR A 55 0.11 7.10 9.32
CA TYR A 55 -1.12 6.30 9.39
C TYR A 55 -2.21 7.02 10.19
N ASN A 56 -1.88 7.55 11.36
CA ASN A 56 -2.84 8.23 12.21
C ASN A 56 -3.40 9.52 11.57
N ARG A 57 -2.56 10.29 10.88
CA ARG A 57 -3.00 11.51 10.19
C ARG A 57 -4.00 11.19 9.08
N HIS A 58 -3.69 10.23 8.21
CA HIS A 58 -4.59 9.83 7.13
C HIS A 58 -5.84 9.11 7.63
N GLY A 59 -5.72 8.33 8.71
CA GLY A 59 -6.84 7.67 9.37
C GLY A 59 -7.84 8.65 9.98
N ARG A 60 -7.36 9.77 10.55
CA ARG A 60 -8.25 10.86 11.03
C ARG A 60 -9.02 11.50 9.89
N THR A 61 -8.40 11.70 8.72
CA THR A 61 -9.09 12.22 7.53
C THR A 61 -10.17 11.27 7.05
N LEU A 62 -9.88 9.96 7.00
CA LEU A 62 -10.85 8.94 6.61
C LEU A 62 -12.03 8.89 7.59
N LEU A 63 -11.75 8.91 8.89
CA LEU A 63 -12.80 8.93 9.92
C LEU A 63 -13.69 10.18 9.80
N GLY A 64 -13.09 11.34 9.51
CA GLY A 64 -13.84 12.58 9.26
C GLY A 64 -14.78 12.47 8.06
N LYS A 65 -14.42 11.70 7.03
CA LYS A 65 -15.34 11.40 5.92
C LYS A 65 -16.48 10.49 6.36
N PHE A 66 -16.18 9.39 7.04
CA PHE A 66 -17.21 8.46 7.48
C PHE A 66 -18.21 9.09 8.45
N LEU A 67 -17.74 9.96 9.36
CA LEU A 67 -18.64 10.71 10.25
C LEU A 67 -19.60 11.62 9.47
N LYS A 68 -19.10 12.37 8.47
CA LYS A 68 -19.95 13.21 7.61
C LYS A 68 -20.98 12.40 6.82
N HIS A 69 -20.60 11.24 6.31
CA HIS A 69 -21.52 10.37 5.57
C HIS A 69 -22.57 9.74 6.51
N ALA A 70 -22.17 9.37 7.72
CA ALA A 70 -23.08 8.85 8.75
C ALA A 70 -24.11 9.90 9.21
N GLU A 71 -23.70 11.16 9.38
CA GLU A 71 -24.60 12.28 9.70
C GLU A 71 -25.62 12.54 8.59
N ASN A 72 -25.20 12.41 7.33
CA ASN A 72 -26.06 12.60 6.17
C ASN A 72 -26.94 11.38 5.83
N GLY A 73 -26.76 10.25 6.53
CA GLY A 73 -27.49 9.01 6.28
C GLY A 73 -27.23 8.41 4.88
N GLN A 74 -26.12 8.78 4.23
CA GLN A 74 -25.78 8.32 2.89
C GLN A 74 -24.87 7.09 2.95
N TYR A 75 -25.13 6.14 2.05
CA TYR A 75 -24.25 4.98 1.85
C TYR A 75 -23.08 5.40 0.97
N GLU A 76 -21.86 5.22 1.48
CA GLU A 76 -20.61 5.44 0.76
C GLU A 76 -19.96 4.09 0.42
N ASP A 77 -19.26 4.02 -0.71
CA ASP A 77 -18.38 2.90 -1.01
C ASP A 77 -17.15 2.91 -0.07
N ILE A 78 -17.25 2.12 1.00
CA ILE A 78 -16.18 1.95 1.99
C ILE A 78 -14.90 1.44 1.32
N PHE A 79 -15.01 0.55 0.33
CA PHE A 79 -13.85 -0.04 -0.32
C PHE A 79 -13.08 1.03 -1.09
N HIS A 80 -13.78 1.90 -1.81
CA HIS A 80 -13.15 3.02 -2.50
C HIS A 80 -12.45 3.98 -1.52
N SER A 81 -13.13 4.39 -0.44
CA SER A 81 -12.57 5.34 0.53
C SER A 81 -11.36 4.79 1.31
N VAL A 82 -11.38 3.49 1.65
CA VAL A 82 -10.21 2.81 2.25
C VAL A 82 -9.06 2.69 1.24
N THR A 83 -9.36 2.42 -0.04
CA THR A 83 -8.34 2.33 -1.09
C THR A 83 -7.60 3.66 -1.27
N LEU A 84 -8.34 4.78 -1.33
CA LEU A 84 -7.75 6.13 -1.40
C LEU A 84 -6.87 6.43 -0.18
N CYS A 85 -7.34 6.09 1.02
CA CYS A 85 -6.56 6.26 2.25
C CYS A 85 -5.27 5.44 2.24
N THR A 86 -5.34 4.19 1.77
CA THR A 86 -4.18 3.31 1.68
C THR A 86 -3.16 3.84 0.69
N LEU A 87 -3.62 4.42 -0.42
CA LEU A 87 -2.76 5.03 -1.42
C LEU A 87 -1.99 6.23 -0.86
N ASP A 88 -2.67 7.14 -0.16
CA ASP A 88 -2.04 8.30 0.48
C ASP A 88 -0.97 7.89 1.48
N VAL A 89 -1.27 6.87 2.29
CA VAL A 89 -0.34 6.32 3.28
C VAL A 89 0.89 5.71 2.62
N ILE A 90 0.74 4.90 1.57
CA ILE A 90 1.87 4.27 0.88
C ILE A 90 2.71 5.32 0.15
N CYS A 91 2.08 6.29 -0.51
CA CYS A 91 2.81 7.34 -1.22
C CYS A 91 3.59 8.23 -0.27
N GLU A 92 3.03 8.55 0.89
CA GLU A 92 3.74 9.34 1.88
C GLU A 92 4.82 8.54 2.59
N ALA A 93 4.56 7.28 2.96
CA ALA A 93 5.55 6.43 3.64
C ALA A 93 6.71 5.99 2.73
N ALA A 94 6.44 5.69 1.46
CA ALA A 94 7.44 5.17 0.53
C ALA A 94 8.12 6.24 -0.31
N LEU A 95 7.38 7.30 -0.71
CA LEU A 95 7.87 8.35 -1.60
C LEU A 95 8.09 9.69 -0.88
N GLY A 96 7.56 9.87 0.33
CA GLY A 96 7.58 11.16 1.02
C GLY A 96 6.71 12.23 0.35
N ILE A 97 5.79 11.83 -0.53
CA ILE A 97 4.94 12.74 -1.30
C ILE A 97 3.50 12.61 -0.81
N CYS A 98 2.89 13.74 -0.46
CA CYS A 98 1.47 13.80 -0.14
C CYS A 98 0.66 14.02 -1.42
N ILE A 99 -0.11 13.02 -1.83
CA ILE A 99 -0.95 13.08 -3.05
C ILE A 99 -2.35 13.63 -2.73
N GLU A 100 -2.76 13.56 -1.46
CA GLU A 100 -4.10 13.94 -0.99
C GLU A 100 -5.22 13.31 -1.83
N ALA A 101 -5.05 12.03 -2.18
CA ALA A 101 -6.01 11.23 -2.94
C ALA A 101 -7.40 11.19 -2.28
N GLN A 102 -7.46 11.23 -0.94
CA GLN A 102 -8.73 11.36 -0.23
C GLN A 102 -9.47 12.68 -0.53
N ARG A 103 -8.78 13.78 -0.82
CA ARG A 103 -9.41 15.09 -1.04
C ARG A 103 -9.63 15.40 -2.51
N ASN A 104 -8.76 14.88 -3.38
CA ASN A 104 -8.81 15.14 -4.81
C ASN A 104 -8.91 13.84 -5.62
N PRO A 105 -10.15 13.38 -5.95
CA PRO A 105 -10.38 12.15 -6.70
C PRO A 105 -9.80 12.15 -8.12
N HIS A 106 -9.49 13.33 -8.68
CA HIS A 106 -9.01 13.51 -10.06
C HIS A 106 -7.50 13.74 -10.17
N SER A 107 -6.72 13.21 -9.22
CA SER A 107 -5.27 13.23 -9.32
C SER A 107 -4.80 12.41 -10.54
N PRO A 108 -3.84 12.90 -11.36
CA PRO A 108 -3.24 12.13 -12.45
C PRO A 108 -2.65 10.80 -11.97
N TYR A 109 -2.23 10.73 -10.70
CA TYR A 109 -1.75 9.50 -10.09
C TYR A 109 -2.87 8.49 -9.84
N LEU A 110 -4.05 8.95 -9.40
CA LEU A 110 -5.22 8.08 -9.22
C LEU A 110 -5.70 7.52 -10.55
N GLU A 111 -5.72 8.34 -11.59
CA GLU A 111 -6.09 7.89 -12.94
C GLU A 111 -5.12 6.82 -13.47
N ALA A 112 -3.83 6.92 -13.17
CA ALA A 112 -2.85 5.90 -13.56
C ALA A 112 -2.98 4.60 -12.76
N VAL A 113 -3.40 4.68 -11.48
CA VAL A 113 -3.58 3.52 -10.59
C VAL A 113 -4.85 2.74 -10.90
N PHE A 114 -5.92 3.44 -11.29
CA PHE A 114 -7.20 2.82 -11.66
C PHE A 114 -7.32 2.50 -13.16
N ARG A 115 -6.24 2.64 -13.94
CA ARG A 115 -6.21 2.34 -15.38
C ARG A 115 -6.04 0.87 -15.71
#